data_AF-E9AXZ9-F1
#
_entry.id   AF-E9AXZ9-F1
#
_cell.length_a   1.000
_cell.length_b   1.000
_cell.length_c   1.000
_cell.angle_alpha   90.00
_cell.angle_beta   90.00
_cell.angle_gamma   90.00
#
_symmetry.space_group_name_H-M   'P 1'
#
loop_
_entity.id
_entity.type
_entity.pdbx_description
1 polymer ?
#
loop_
_entity_poly.entity_id
_entity_poly.type
_entity_poly.pdbx_seq_one_letter_code
_entity_poly.pdbx_strand_id
1 'polypeptide(L)'
;MRFMFLFPLALSSRLTLDSPPLSGNATPHTAFKKKHTAMPTHSVYGNASDMPAVPAPESAIKRAAFKQQQTESFKKAVVARKAAKAALKKTAYLRARKYSREYRGAEKKLVTLRRQAASHGNYYLEAKPKVVVVTRIRGIAKVNPKQRKILQLLRLRQIFNTVFVKMNKPMENMLRAVEPYIAYGYPSLATVRAMVYKRGYLKINGQRVKITDNQMIKDKYNNADIVCAEDMVNQIYTCGKHFRTVMHGMWPFKLAPPAGGMRQKRRHFVEGGDYGNRDTLINRFLARMI
;
A
#
# COMPACT_ATOMS: atom_id res chain seq x y z
N MET A 1 -15.16 -57.07 4.21
CA MET A 1 -15.89 -57.73 3.10
C MET A 1 -15.82 -56.84 1.86
N ARG A 2 -15.50 -57.49 0.73
CA ARG A 2 -15.22 -56.97 -0.62
C ARG A 2 -16.39 -56.21 -1.26
N PHE A 3 -16.06 -55.38 -2.25
CA PHE A 3 -16.59 -55.24 -3.64
C PHE A 3 -16.49 -53.75 -4.03
N MET A 4 -15.53 -53.26 -4.81
CA MET A 4 -15.04 -53.58 -6.17
C MET A 4 -16.00 -53.15 -7.29
N PHE A 5 -15.47 -52.29 -8.18
CA PHE A 5 -15.91 -51.91 -9.55
C PHE A 5 -17.02 -50.83 -9.67
N LEU A 6 -17.06 -49.93 -10.67
CA LEU A 6 -16.56 -49.95 -12.05
C LEU A 6 -16.56 -48.50 -12.62
N PHE A 7 -15.60 -48.17 -13.49
CA PHE A 7 -15.60 -47.02 -14.42
C PHE A 7 -16.48 -47.34 -15.66
N PRO A 8 -17.04 -46.35 -16.38
CA PRO A 8 -16.57 -46.08 -17.77
C PRO A 8 -16.61 -44.56 -18.13
N LEU A 9 -15.69 -43.91 -18.87
CA LEU A 9 -15.18 -44.05 -20.25
C LEU A 9 -16.19 -43.81 -21.39
N ALA A 10 -16.18 -42.58 -21.97
CA ALA A 10 -16.31 -42.24 -23.41
C ALA A 10 -16.31 -40.69 -23.58
N LEU A 11 -15.26 -40.05 -24.15
CA LEU A 11 -15.08 -39.66 -25.57
C LEU A 11 -16.27 -38.84 -26.13
N SER A 12 -16.13 -37.58 -26.56
CA SER A 12 -15.48 -37.19 -27.82
C SER A 12 -15.45 -35.65 -27.96
N SER A 13 -14.26 -35.05 -28.14
CA SER A 13 -13.80 -34.31 -29.32
C SER A 13 -14.25 -32.84 -29.51
N ARG A 14 -13.28 -31.92 -29.41
CA ARG A 14 -12.99 -30.91 -30.46
C ARG A 14 -11.64 -30.22 -30.21
N LEU A 15 -10.82 -30.30 -31.26
CA LEU A 15 -9.54 -29.63 -31.46
C LEU A 15 -9.68 -28.10 -31.49
N THR A 16 -8.68 -27.37 -30.97
CA THR A 16 -7.82 -26.44 -31.74
C THR A 16 -6.78 -25.74 -30.85
N LEU A 17 -5.51 -26.10 -31.08
CA LEU A 17 -4.29 -25.27 -31.26
C LEU A 17 -3.86 -24.22 -30.20
N ASP A 18 -2.82 -24.63 -29.45
CA ASP A 18 -1.47 -24.03 -29.32
C ASP A 18 -1.25 -22.54 -28.97
N SER A 19 -0.74 -22.31 -27.76
CA SER A 19 0.59 -21.69 -27.47
C SER A 19 0.79 -21.48 -25.94
N PRO A 20 1.95 -21.88 -25.36
CA PRO A 20 2.94 -20.91 -24.81
C PRO A 20 4.41 -21.48 -24.90
N PRO A 21 5.52 -20.91 -24.33
CA PRO A 21 5.61 -19.91 -23.25
C PRO A 21 6.74 -18.85 -23.32
N LEU A 22 6.67 -17.86 -22.41
CA LEU A 22 7.74 -16.91 -22.09
C LEU A 22 8.31 -17.16 -20.68
N SER A 23 9.64 -17.02 -20.62
CA SER A 23 10.54 -16.75 -19.49
C SER A 23 10.83 -17.87 -18.49
N GLY A 24 12.01 -18.49 -18.64
CA GLY A 24 12.74 -19.22 -17.61
C GLY A 24 13.69 -18.31 -16.84
N ASN A 25 13.78 -18.54 -15.53
CA ASN A 25 14.60 -17.85 -14.54
C ASN A 25 16.11 -18.04 -14.77
N ALA A 26 16.87 -17.02 -14.37
CA ALA A 26 18.32 -17.03 -14.25
C ALA A 26 18.79 -17.55 -12.88
N THR A 27 19.96 -18.20 -12.86
CA THR A 27 21.11 -18.17 -11.90
C THR A 27 21.80 -19.56 -11.82
N PRO A 28 23.02 -19.71 -11.27
CA PRO A 28 24.27 -19.67 -12.04
C PRO A 28 25.17 -20.91 -11.81
N HIS A 29 25.85 -21.43 -12.84
CA HIS A 29 26.89 -22.46 -12.63
C HIS A 29 28.23 -22.08 -13.27
N THR A 30 29.13 -21.72 -12.35
CA THR A 30 30.56 -22.00 -12.24
C THR A 30 31.29 -22.60 -13.45
N ALA A 31 32.35 -21.92 -13.84
CA ALA A 31 33.28 -22.26 -14.91
C ALA A 31 33.92 -23.65 -14.77
N PHE A 32 33.87 -24.44 -15.84
CA PHE A 32 34.69 -25.65 -16.01
C PHE A 32 35.65 -25.44 -17.18
N LYS A 33 36.94 -25.29 -16.87
CA LYS A 33 38.06 -25.15 -17.81
C LYS A 33 38.32 -26.52 -18.47
N LYS A 34 38.02 -26.68 -19.77
CA LYS A 34 38.54 -27.81 -20.57
C LYS A 34 39.87 -27.41 -21.21
N LYS A 35 40.91 -28.19 -20.90
CA LYS A 35 42.25 -28.13 -21.51
C LYS A 35 42.13 -28.49 -22.99
N HIS A 36 42.67 -27.64 -23.87
CA HIS A 36 42.88 -27.97 -25.28
C HIS A 36 44.19 -28.76 -25.41
N THR A 37 44.11 -30.02 -25.83
CA THR A 37 45.22 -30.75 -26.45
C THR A 37 45.28 -30.39 -27.92
N ALA A 38 46.44 -29.90 -28.36
CA ALA A 38 46.72 -29.55 -29.76
C ALA A 38 46.81 -30.83 -30.62
N MET A 39 46.16 -30.81 -31.78
CA MET A 39 46.46 -31.71 -32.89
C MET A 39 46.84 -30.87 -34.13
N PRO A 40 47.76 -31.38 -34.98
CA PRO A 40 48.50 -30.57 -35.92
C PRO A 40 47.66 -30.18 -37.15
N THR A 41 47.97 -28.99 -37.65
CA THR A 41 47.41 -28.38 -38.85
C THR A 41 47.81 -29.16 -40.11
N HIS A 42 46.84 -29.75 -40.81
CA HIS A 42 46.96 -30.01 -42.23
C HIS A 42 46.38 -28.83 -43.00
N SER A 43 47.27 -28.03 -43.61
CA SER A 43 46.92 -26.96 -44.53
C SER A 43 46.56 -27.56 -45.89
N VAL A 44 45.28 -27.70 -46.19
CA VAL A 44 44.82 -28.14 -47.50
C VAL A 44 43.53 -27.40 -47.86
N TYR A 45 43.69 -26.40 -48.73
CA TYR A 45 42.68 -25.62 -49.49
C TYR A 45 41.83 -24.54 -48.79
N GLY A 46 41.99 -23.30 -49.29
CA GLY A 46 40.91 -22.31 -49.43
C GLY A 46 40.88 -21.17 -48.41
N ASN A 47 41.27 -19.96 -48.84
CA ASN A 47 40.94 -18.72 -48.13
C ASN A 47 39.44 -18.63 -47.88
N ALA A 48 39.01 -18.62 -46.62
CA ALA A 48 37.62 -18.34 -46.23
C ALA A 48 37.30 -16.83 -46.28
N SER A 49 37.77 -16.15 -47.32
CA SER A 49 37.43 -14.77 -47.64
C SER A 49 36.68 -14.78 -48.96
N ASP A 50 35.37 -15.07 -48.90
CA ASP A 50 34.33 -14.71 -49.88
C ASP A 50 33.12 -15.63 -49.70
N MET A 51 32.40 -15.45 -48.59
CA MET A 51 30.96 -15.71 -48.58
C MET A 51 30.31 -14.33 -48.76
N PRO A 52 29.47 -14.11 -49.79
CA PRO A 52 28.77 -12.83 -49.91
C PRO A 52 27.96 -12.64 -48.63
N ALA A 53 28.23 -11.55 -47.91
CA ALA A 53 27.44 -11.17 -46.75
C ALA A 53 25.99 -11.02 -47.23
N VAL A 54 25.18 -12.06 -47.01
CA VAL A 54 23.77 -12.06 -47.38
C VAL A 54 23.17 -10.81 -46.75
N PRO A 55 22.70 -9.82 -47.54
CA PRO A 55 22.20 -8.59 -46.99
C PRO A 55 21.07 -8.95 -46.03
N ALA A 56 21.16 -8.44 -44.81
CA ALA A 56 20.20 -8.75 -43.77
C ALA A 56 18.78 -8.55 -44.34
N PRO A 57 17.86 -9.51 -44.11
CA PRO A 57 16.52 -9.44 -44.71
C PRO A 57 15.87 -8.11 -44.36
N GLU A 58 15.14 -7.49 -45.30
CA GLU A 58 14.51 -6.17 -45.12
C GLU A 58 13.76 -6.03 -43.78
N SER A 59 13.12 -7.12 -43.34
CA SER A 59 12.41 -7.20 -42.06
C SER A 59 13.31 -7.01 -40.85
N ALA A 60 14.56 -7.50 -40.88
CA ALA A 60 15.55 -7.31 -39.84
C ALA A 60 16.04 -5.86 -39.78
N ILE A 61 16.22 -5.19 -40.93
CA ILE A 61 16.62 -3.78 -41.01
C ILE A 61 15.52 -2.87 -40.46
N LYS A 62 14.26 -3.09 -40.88
CA LYS A 62 13.08 -2.37 -40.36
C LYS A 62 12.91 -2.57 -38.84
N ARG A 63 13.14 -3.79 -38.34
CA ARG A 63 13.08 -4.11 -36.90
C ARG A 63 14.23 -3.47 -36.11
N ALA A 64 15.43 -3.38 -36.67
CA ALA A 64 16.57 -2.70 -36.06
C ALA A 64 16.33 -1.18 -35.94
N ALA A 65 15.84 -0.54 -37.00
CA ALA A 65 15.49 0.88 -37.00
C ALA A 65 14.37 1.19 -35.98
N PHE A 66 13.31 0.39 -35.93
CA PHE A 66 12.25 0.54 -34.93
C PHE A 66 12.79 0.38 -33.50
N LYS A 67 13.68 -0.60 -33.27
CA LYS A 67 14.32 -0.81 -31.96
C LYS A 67 15.20 0.38 -31.58
N GLN A 68 15.94 0.97 -32.51
CA GLN A 68 16.72 2.19 -32.28
C GLN A 68 15.82 3.35 -31.85
N GLN A 69 14.73 3.62 -32.59
CA GLN A 69 13.74 4.65 -32.24
C GLN A 69 13.09 4.38 -30.87
N GLN A 70 12.78 3.13 -30.55
CA GLN A 70 12.24 2.74 -29.25
C GLN A 70 13.27 2.96 -28.13
N THR A 71 14.55 2.69 -28.37
CA THR A 71 15.60 2.93 -27.37
C THR A 71 15.83 4.42 -27.14
N GLU A 72 15.78 5.26 -28.18
CA GLU A 72 15.93 6.70 -28.06
C GLU A 72 14.76 7.34 -27.33
N SER A 73 13.53 6.96 -27.68
CA SER A 73 12.33 7.42 -26.97
C SER A 73 12.34 6.97 -25.51
N PHE A 74 12.77 5.74 -25.22
CA PHE A 74 12.95 5.27 -23.85
C PHE A 74 14.02 6.06 -23.09
N LYS A 75 15.18 6.33 -23.70
CA LYS A 75 16.24 7.16 -23.09
C LYS A 75 15.72 8.57 -22.77
N LYS A 76 15.02 9.22 -23.71
CA LYS A 76 14.39 10.54 -23.51
C LYS A 76 13.37 10.49 -22.36
N ALA A 77 12.51 9.47 -22.32
CA ALA A 77 11.52 9.29 -21.25
C ALA A 77 12.15 9.06 -19.88
N VAL A 78 13.25 8.31 -19.80
CA VAL A 78 13.99 8.09 -18.55
C VAL A 78 14.59 9.39 -18.00
N VAL A 79 15.19 10.21 -18.86
CA VAL A 79 15.74 11.52 -18.47
C VAL A 79 14.63 12.45 -17.98
N ALA A 80 13.52 12.55 -18.73
CA ALA A 80 12.35 13.33 -18.32
C ALA A 80 11.78 12.86 -16.98
N ARG A 81 11.64 11.54 -16.77
CA ARG A 81 11.16 10.95 -15.52
C ARG A 81 12.09 11.25 -14.34
N LYS A 82 13.41 11.21 -14.55
CA LYS A 82 14.41 11.57 -13.52
C LYS A 82 14.26 13.04 -13.11
N ALA A 83 14.17 13.96 -14.08
CA ALA A 83 13.96 15.38 -13.82
C ALA A 83 12.64 15.63 -13.06
N ALA A 84 11.54 15.02 -13.51
CA ALA A 84 10.24 15.11 -12.84
C ALA A 84 10.28 14.56 -11.40
N LYS A 85 10.97 13.43 -11.16
CA LYS A 85 11.14 12.86 -9.82
C LYS A 85 11.94 13.79 -8.90
N ALA A 86 12.99 14.44 -9.41
CA ALA A 86 13.77 15.41 -8.65
C ALA A 86 12.93 16.65 -8.28
N ALA A 87 12.13 17.17 -9.20
CA ALA A 87 11.21 18.27 -8.93
C ALA A 87 10.17 17.89 -7.86
N LEU A 88 9.55 16.70 -7.97
CA LEU A 88 8.60 16.19 -6.98
C LEU A 88 9.22 16.00 -5.59
N LYS A 89 10.49 15.61 -5.51
CA LYS A 89 11.20 15.49 -4.23
C LYS A 89 11.35 16.85 -3.55
N LYS A 90 11.71 17.89 -4.32
CA LYS A 90 11.83 19.26 -3.80
C LYS A 90 10.49 19.78 -3.29
N THR A 91 9.41 19.60 -4.05
CA THR A 91 8.07 20.04 -3.63
C THR A 91 7.57 19.29 -2.39
N ALA A 92 7.78 17.97 -2.32
CA ALA A 92 7.42 17.17 -1.16
C ALA A 92 8.18 17.62 0.11
N TYR A 93 9.46 17.95 0.00
CA TYR A 93 10.25 18.44 1.12
C TYR A 93 9.73 19.79 1.65
N LEU A 94 9.46 20.75 0.76
CA LEU A 94 8.93 22.06 1.14
C LEU A 94 7.57 21.96 1.84
N ARG A 95 6.69 21.09 1.34
CA ARG A 95 5.38 20.81 1.94
C ARG A 95 5.52 20.16 3.32
N ALA A 96 6.38 19.14 3.45
CA ALA A 96 6.63 18.50 4.73
C ALA A 96 7.18 19.47 5.78
N ARG A 97 8.10 20.37 5.38
CA ARG A 97 8.60 21.44 6.24
C ARG A 97 7.49 22.38 6.70
N LYS A 98 6.59 22.77 5.79
CA LYS A 98 5.41 23.59 6.12
C LYS A 98 4.52 22.91 7.16
N TYR A 99 4.11 21.66 6.92
CA TYR A 99 3.24 20.93 7.86
C TYR A 99 3.89 20.72 9.22
N SER A 100 5.19 20.41 9.26
CA SER A 100 5.93 20.31 10.52
C SER A 100 5.87 21.59 11.35
N ARG A 101 6.02 22.76 10.69
CA ARG A 101 5.86 24.07 11.34
C ARG A 101 4.44 24.30 11.83
N GLU A 102 3.43 23.95 11.03
CA GLU A 102 2.01 24.09 11.38
C GLU A 102 1.63 23.23 12.59
N TYR A 103 2.03 21.96 12.62
CA TYR A 103 1.75 21.07 13.76
C TYR A 103 2.39 21.58 15.05
N ARG A 104 3.68 21.94 15.00
CA ARG A 104 4.39 22.52 16.15
C ARG A 104 3.77 23.83 16.61
N GLY A 105 3.33 24.67 15.67
CA GLY A 105 2.63 25.91 15.96
C GLY A 105 1.28 25.67 16.64
N ALA A 106 0.51 24.70 16.17
CA ALA A 106 -0.78 24.33 16.74
C ALA A 106 -0.64 23.76 18.16
N GLU A 107 0.34 22.87 18.40
CA GLU A 107 0.63 22.33 19.73
C GLU A 107 1.03 23.42 20.72
N LYS A 108 1.95 24.31 20.32
CA LYS A 108 2.35 25.46 21.15
C LYS A 108 1.17 26.37 21.45
N LYS A 109 0.34 26.68 20.45
CA LYS A 109 -0.84 27.52 20.62
C LYS A 109 -1.82 26.91 21.63
N LEU A 110 -2.06 25.61 21.56
CA LEU A 110 -2.94 24.91 22.49
C LEU A 110 -2.42 24.97 23.93
N VAL A 111 -1.11 24.81 24.14
CA VAL A 111 -0.49 24.96 25.47
C VAL A 111 -0.62 26.40 25.97
N THR A 112 -0.35 27.41 25.13
CA THR A 112 -0.51 28.82 25.50
C THR A 112 -1.95 29.15 25.89
N LEU A 113 -2.93 28.69 25.12
CA LEU A 113 -4.35 28.91 25.42
C LEU A 113 -4.78 28.27 26.74
N ARG A 114 -4.32 27.05 27.03
CA ARG A 114 -4.56 26.40 28.34
C ARG A 114 -3.97 27.22 29.49
N ARG A 115 -2.75 27.76 29.33
CA ARG A 115 -2.08 28.58 30.36
C ARG A 115 -2.77 29.93 30.56
N GLN A 116 -3.18 30.58 29.47
CA GLN A 116 -3.95 31.83 29.52
C GLN A 116 -5.29 31.63 30.21
N ALA A 117 -6.02 30.55 29.90
CA ALA A 117 -7.27 30.26 30.59
C ALA A 117 -7.02 30.10 32.11
N ALA A 118 -6.02 29.29 32.47
CA ALA A 118 -5.65 29.05 33.87
C ALA A 118 -5.24 30.34 34.61
N SER A 119 -4.50 31.25 33.98
CA SER A 119 -4.09 32.52 34.62
C SER A 119 -5.27 33.45 34.92
N HIS A 120 -6.37 33.33 34.16
CA HIS A 120 -7.60 34.09 34.38
C HIS A 120 -8.63 33.30 35.23
N GLY A 121 -8.26 32.15 35.80
CA GLY A 121 -9.17 31.28 36.55
C GLY A 121 -10.22 30.54 35.70
N ASN A 122 -10.08 30.56 34.37
CA ASN A 122 -10.98 29.92 33.42
C ASN A 122 -10.43 28.56 32.92
N TYR A 123 -11.31 27.71 32.40
CA TYR A 123 -10.92 26.44 31.78
C TYR A 123 -10.99 26.51 30.26
N TYR A 124 -9.93 26.03 29.58
CA TYR A 124 -9.92 25.92 28.13
C TYR A 124 -10.54 24.59 27.69
N LEU A 125 -11.69 24.66 27.01
CA LEU A 125 -12.33 23.49 26.39
C LEU A 125 -11.69 23.19 25.03
N GLU A 126 -11.16 21.98 24.88
CA GLU A 126 -10.56 21.53 23.63
C GLU A 126 -11.57 21.18 22.55
N ALA A 127 -11.14 21.36 21.30
CA ALA A 127 -11.94 20.97 20.15
C ALA A 127 -12.16 19.45 20.12
N LYS A 128 -13.40 19.04 19.85
CA LYS A 128 -13.75 17.64 19.67
C LYS A 128 -12.91 17.01 18.55
N PRO A 129 -12.36 15.80 18.73
CA PRO A 129 -11.56 15.14 17.71
C PRO A 129 -12.36 14.87 16.43
N LYS A 130 -11.78 15.23 15.29
CA LYS A 130 -12.44 15.11 13.97
C LYS A 130 -12.26 13.73 13.33
N VAL A 131 -11.28 12.95 13.78
CA VAL A 131 -10.85 11.70 13.14
C VAL A 131 -10.71 10.62 14.19
N VAL A 132 -11.21 9.44 13.86
CA VAL A 132 -11.08 8.25 14.68
C VAL A 132 -10.41 7.15 13.87
N VAL A 133 -9.51 6.43 14.53
CA VAL A 133 -8.94 5.19 14.00
C VAL A 133 -9.74 4.02 14.55
N VAL A 134 -10.18 3.13 13.67
CA VAL A 134 -11.04 2.00 14.02
C VAL A 134 -10.35 0.70 13.60
N THR A 135 -10.10 -0.19 14.55
CA THR A 135 -9.49 -1.49 14.33
C THR A 135 -10.47 -2.60 14.69
N ARG A 136 -10.60 -3.61 13.83
CA ARG A 136 -11.42 -4.79 14.13
C ARG A 136 -10.66 -5.76 15.04
N ILE A 137 -11.23 -6.13 16.18
CA ILE A 137 -10.58 -7.02 17.16
C ILE A 137 -11.24 -8.41 17.25
N ARG A 138 -12.53 -8.52 16.87
CA ARG A 138 -13.28 -9.79 16.87
C ARG A 138 -13.49 -10.33 15.45
N GLY A 139 -13.56 -11.66 15.35
CA GLY A 139 -13.78 -12.40 14.10
C GLY A 139 -15.18 -12.23 13.50
N ILE A 140 -15.48 -13.05 12.49
CA ILE A 140 -16.76 -13.05 11.74
C ILE A 140 -17.84 -13.94 12.34
N ALA A 141 -17.46 -14.88 13.22
CA ALA A 141 -18.39 -15.84 13.80
C ALA A 141 -19.37 -15.16 14.76
N LYS A 142 -20.64 -15.58 14.71
CA LYS A 142 -21.73 -15.15 15.61
C LYS A 142 -21.95 -13.62 15.64
N VAL A 143 -21.75 -12.93 14.52
CA VAL A 143 -22.06 -11.50 14.36
C VAL A 143 -23.45 -11.31 13.74
N ASN A 144 -24.32 -10.52 14.37
CA ASN A 144 -25.65 -10.20 13.85
C ASN A 144 -25.54 -9.59 12.43
N PRO A 145 -26.42 -9.96 11.47
CA PRO A 145 -26.46 -9.38 10.13
C PRO A 145 -26.33 -7.85 10.07
N LYS A 146 -27.00 -7.10 10.97
CA LYS A 146 -26.95 -5.63 11.01
C LYS A 146 -25.53 -5.12 11.29
N GLN A 147 -24.88 -5.66 12.33
CA GLN A 147 -23.52 -5.31 12.72
C GLN A 147 -22.50 -5.73 11.67
N ARG A 148 -22.72 -6.90 11.04
CA ARG A 148 -21.91 -7.40 9.93
C ARG A 148 -21.93 -6.43 8.74
N LYS A 149 -23.11 -5.89 8.40
CA LYS A 149 -23.25 -4.91 7.32
C LYS A 149 -22.50 -3.61 7.64
N ILE A 150 -22.60 -3.12 8.88
CA ILE A 150 -21.86 -1.92 9.32
C ILE A 150 -20.34 -2.12 9.19
N LEU A 151 -19.82 -3.27 9.65
CA LEU A 151 -18.38 -3.60 9.50
C LEU A 151 -17.96 -3.68 8.02
N GLN A 152 -18.84 -4.16 7.13
CA GLN A 152 -18.58 -4.15 5.69
C GLN A 152 -18.52 -2.74 5.11
N LEU A 153 -19.44 -1.84 5.50
CA LEU A 153 -19.44 -0.43 5.08
C LEU A 153 -18.16 0.29 5.50
N LEU A 154 -17.69 0.03 6.73
CA LEU A 154 -16.41 0.55 7.23
C LEU A 154 -15.18 -0.11 6.59
N ARG A 155 -15.38 -1.14 5.75
CA ARG A 155 -14.32 -1.95 5.10
C ARG A 155 -13.50 -2.81 6.07
N LEU A 156 -14.04 -3.08 7.27
CA LEU A 156 -13.42 -3.91 8.31
C LEU A 156 -13.76 -5.40 8.12
N ARG A 157 -13.27 -6.00 7.03
CA ARG A 157 -13.62 -7.38 6.65
C ARG A 157 -12.88 -8.47 7.45
N GLN A 158 -11.59 -8.25 7.73
CA GLN A 158 -10.72 -9.19 8.44
C GLN A 158 -10.35 -8.65 9.83
N ILE A 159 -9.91 -9.54 10.73
CA ILE A 159 -9.39 -9.14 12.05
C ILE A 159 -8.13 -8.29 11.84
N PHE A 160 -7.94 -7.29 12.68
CA PHE A 160 -6.84 -6.31 12.63
C PHE A 160 -6.78 -5.45 11.37
N ASN A 161 -7.82 -5.48 10.55
CA ASN A 161 -8.04 -4.42 9.59
C ASN A 161 -8.33 -3.11 10.35
N THR A 162 -7.70 -2.04 9.90
CA THR A 162 -7.82 -0.72 10.51
C THR A 162 -8.11 0.33 9.44
N VAL A 163 -9.00 1.27 9.76
CA VAL A 163 -9.41 2.36 8.86
C VAL A 163 -9.55 3.64 9.66
N PHE A 164 -9.16 4.77 9.08
CA PHE A 164 -9.47 6.10 9.61
C PHE A 164 -10.84 6.55 9.13
N VAL A 165 -11.62 7.10 10.05
CA VAL A 165 -13.00 7.50 9.84
C VAL A 165 -13.18 8.92 10.33
N LYS A 166 -13.87 9.75 9.53
CA LYS A 166 -14.27 11.10 9.92
C LYS A 166 -15.39 11.02 10.95
N MET A 167 -15.25 11.73 12.06
CA MET A 167 -16.24 11.77 13.12
C MET A 167 -17.39 12.71 12.74
N ASN A 168 -18.56 12.11 12.52
CA ASN A 168 -19.85 12.78 12.32
C ASN A 168 -20.87 12.12 13.25
N LYS A 169 -21.99 12.77 13.57
CA LYS A 169 -23.03 12.19 14.44
C LYS A 169 -23.56 10.82 13.97
N PRO A 170 -23.85 10.61 12.67
CA PRO A 170 -24.28 9.30 12.18
C PRO A 170 -23.19 8.25 12.32
N MET A 171 -21.93 8.65 12.13
CA MET A 171 -20.79 7.74 12.23
C MET A 171 -20.55 7.31 13.67
N GLU A 172 -20.73 8.21 14.63
CA GLU A 172 -20.70 7.90 16.06
C GLU A 172 -21.73 6.82 16.40
N ASN A 173 -22.97 6.97 15.93
CA ASN A 173 -24.05 6.00 16.14
C ASN A 173 -23.72 4.63 15.49
N MET A 174 -23.13 4.64 14.29
CA MET A 174 -22.68 3.41 13.63
C MET A 174 -21.57 2.72 14.43
N LEU A 175 -20.61 3.46 14.97
CA LEU A 175 -19.51 2.92 15.79
C LEU A 175 -20.03 2.32 17.09
N ARG A 176 -20.95 3.00 17.78
CA ARG A 176 -21.63 2.47 18.99
C ARG A 176 -22.33 1.15 18.70
N ALA A 177 -23.00 1.02 17.56
CA ALA A 177 -23.70 -0.22 17.19
C ALA A 177 -22.77 -1.43 16.96
N VAL A 178 -21.49 -1.21 16.61
CA VAL A 178 -20.50 -2.28 16.38
C VAL A 178 -19.40 -2.33 17.44
N GLU A 179 -19.54 -1.52 18.49
CA GLU A 179 -18.58 -1.35 19.58
C GLU A 179 -18.00 -2.67 20.14
N PRO A 180 -18.79 -3.73 20.37
CA PRO A 180 -18.27 -5.01 20.87
C PRO A 180 -17.25 -5.70 19.95
N TYR A 181 -17.16 -5.31 18.67
CA TYR A 181 -16.30 -5.97 17.67
C TYR A 181 -15.07 -5.15 17.28
N ILE A 182 -15.02 -3.88 17.69
CA ILE A 182 -13.99 -2.92 17.29
C ILE A 182 -13.30 -2.33 18.53
N ALA A 183 -12.05 -1.92 18.35
CA ALA A 183 -11.37 -0.99 19.23
C ALA A 183 -11.15 0.29 18.44
N TYR A 184 -11.47 1.45 19.02
CA TYR A 184 -11.32 2.72 18.33
C TYR A 184 -10.85 3.82 19.29
N GLY A 185 -10.37 4.92 18.72
CA GLY A 185 -9.94 6.09 19.50
C GLY A 185 -9.34 7.17 18.61
N TYR A 186 -8.66 8.14 19.21
CA TYR A 186 -8.14 9.30 18.50
C TYR A 186 -6.66 9.11 18.16
N PRO A 187 -6.29 9.07 16.87
CA PRO A 187 -4.93 8.82 16.47
C PRO A 187 -4.04 10.06 16.67
N SER A 188 -2.81 9.83 17.14
CA SER A 188 -1.76 10.84 17.14
C SER A 188 -1.16 11.01 15.74
N LEU A 189 -0.53 12.16 15.47
CA LEU A 189 0.19 12.39 14.21
C LEU A 189 1.26 11.32 13.96
N ALA A 190 1.98 10.90 15.01
CA ALA A 190 2.99 9.85 14.93
C ALA A 190 2.39 8.50 14.50
N THR A 191 1.21 8.15 15.03
CA THR A 191 0.51 6.91 14.69
C THR A 191 -0.01 6.94 13.24
N VAL A 192 -0.63 8.05 12.81
CA VAL A 192 -1.07 8.20 11.41
C VAL A 192 0.13 8.07 10.47
N ARG A 193 1.24 8.75 10.77
CA ARG A 193 2.48 8.69 10.01
C ARG A 193 2.99 7.24 9.92
N ALA A 194 3.16 6.57 11.05
CA ALA A 194 3.66 5.20 11.10
C ALA A 194 2.79 4.24 10.28
N MET A 195 1.46 4.38 10.35
CA MET A 195 0.54 3.55 9.56
C MET A 195 0.68 3.79 8.05
N VAL A 196 0.70 5.05 7.61
CA VAL A 196 0.83 5.39 6.18
C VAL A 196 2.17 4.92 5.62
N TYR A 197 3.28 5.17 6.32
CA TYR A 197 4.61 4.80 5.83
C TYR A 197 4.89 3.28 5.90
N LYS A 198 4.54 2.61 7.01
CA LYS A 198 4.89 1.18 7.20
C LYS A 198 3.85 0.22 6.62
N ARG A 199 2.56 0.57 6.73
CA ARG A 199 1.43 -0.32 6.42
C ARG A 199 0.50 0.24 5.32
N GLY A 200 0.89 1.34 4.66
CA GLY A 200 0.10 1.99 3.62
C GLY A 200 0.13 1.26 2.27
N TYR A 201 -1.06 1.04 1.72
CA TYR A 201 -1.26 0.48 0.39
C TYR A 201 -2.31 1.33 -0.35
N LEU A 202 -2.13 1.48 -1.66
CA LEU A 202 -3.08 2.13 -2.55
C LEU A 202 -3.92 1.08 -3.28
N LYS A 203 -5.16 1.46 -3.60
CA LYS A 203 -6.05 0.72 -4.48
C LYS A 203 -5.88 1.24 -5.91
N ILE A 204 -5.02 0.62 -6.71
CA ILE A 204 -4.78 0.97 -8.11
C ILE A 204 -5.44 -0.10 -8.99
N ASN A 205 -6.38 0.29 -9.85
CA ASN A 205 -7.12 -0.64 -10.73
C ASN A 205 -7.70 -1.87 -10.02
N GLY A 206 -8.20 -1.68 -8.79
CA GLY A 206 -8.73 -2.77 -7.95
C GLY A 206 -7.67 -3.61 -7.23
N GLN A 207 -6.39 -3.46 -7.57
CA GLN A 207 -5.28 -4.17 -6.96
C GLN A 207 -4.71 -3.43 -5.75
N ARG A 208 -4.16 -4.20 -4.81
CA ARG A 208 -3.50 -3.70 -3.60
C ARG A 208 -2.01 -3.52 -3.87
N VAL A 209 -1.57 -2.27 -4.04
CA VAL A 209 -0.16 -1.93 -4.34
C VAL A 209 0.46 -1.18 -3.16
N LYS A 210 1.67 -1.57 -2.73
CA LYS A 210 2.37 -0.91 -1.61
C LYS A 210 2.82 0.49 -2.05
N ILE A 211 2.74 1.47 -1.15
CA ILE A 211 3.32 2.80 -1.40
C ILE A 211 4.85 2.70 -1.36
N THR A 212 5.51 2.99 -2.47
CA THR A 212 6.98 3.00 -2.62
C THR A 212 7.48 4.37 -3.06
N ASP A 213 6.87 4.93 -4.11
CA ASP A 213 7.21 6.23 -4.69
C ASP A 213 6.05 7.23 -4.58
N ASN A 214 6.40 8.52 -4.39
CA ASN A 214 5.43 9.62 -4.42
C ASN A 214 4.75 9.80 -5.78
N GLN A 215 5.38 9.33 -6.88
CA GLN A 215 4.77 9.35 -8.21
C GLN A 215 3.43 8.59 -8.21
N MET A 216 3.38 7.41 -7.60
CA MET A 216 2.15 6.61 -7.53
C MET A 216 1.01 7.32 -6.79
N ILE A 217 1.34 8.14 -5.78
CA ILE A 217 0.35 8.92 -5.04
C ILE A 217 -0.19 10.03 -5.93
N LYS A 218 0.69 10.78 -6.59
CA LYS A 218 0.32 11.85 -7.52
C LYS A 218 -0.58 11.33 -8.64
N ASP A 219 -0.17 10.24 -9.27
CA ASP A 219 -0.89 9.63 -10.40
C ASP A 219 -2.25 9.09 -9.95
N LYS A 220 -2.34 8.54 -8.72
CA LYS A 220 -3.58 7.97 -8.19
C LYS A 220 -4.64 9.02 -7.87
N TYR A 221 -4.23 10.14 -7.27
CA TYR A 221 -5.17 11.15 -6.80
C TYR A 221 -5.41 12.26 -7.83
N ASN A 222 -4.47 12.50 -8.75
CA ASN A 222 -4.53 13.54 -9.78
C ASN A 222 -5.04 14.91 -9.27
N ASN A 223 -4.69 15.24 -8.02
CA ASN A 223 -5.14 16.45 -7.33
C ASN A 223 -3.92 17.30 -6.96
N ALA A 224 -4.02 18.63 -7.10
CA ALA A 224 -2.93 19.54 -6.75
C ALA A 224 -2.53 19.48 -5.26
N ASP A 225 -3.50 19.17 -4.39
CA ASP A 225 -3.35 19.14 -2.93
C ASP A 225 -2.72 17.85 -2.39
N ILE A 226 -2.76 16.76 -3.16
CA ILE A 226 -2.27 15.43 -2.72
C ILE A 226 -1.23 14.95 -3.72
N VAL A 227 0.04 15.25 -3.44
CA VAL A 227 1.16 14.91 -4.31
C VAL A 227 2.08 13.89 -3.64
N CYS A 228 2.23 13.95 -2.32
CA CYS A 228 3.15 13.10 -1.57
C CYS A 228 2.50 12.38 -0.38
N ALA A 229 3.24 11.44 0.21
CA ALA A 229 2.78 10.71 1.38
C ALA A 229 2.48 11.62 2.59
N GLU A 230 3.27 12.69 2.78
CA GLU A 230 3.04 13.63 3.88
C GLU A 230 1.76 14.46 3.68
N ASP A 231 1.39 14.78 2.44
CA ASP A 231 0.09 15.40 2.13
C ASP A 231 -1.05 14.48 2.55
N MET A 232 -0.93 13.16 2.28
CA MET A 232 -1.93 12.18 2.73
C MET A 232 -2.05 12.14 4.25
N VAL A 233 -0.92 12.14 4.97
CA VAL A 233 -0.89 12.18 6.44
C VAL A 233 -1.59 13.43 6.96
N ASN A 234 -1.32 14.61 6.38
CA ASN A 234 -1.97 15.85 6.78
C ASN A 234 -3.49 15.83 6.50
N GLN A 235 -3.91 15.38 5.32
CA GLN A 235 -5.32 15.27 4.97
C GLN A 235 -6.06 14.33 5.92
N ILE A 236 -5.42 13.23 6.34
CA ILE A 236 -5.98 12.28 7.31
C ILE A 236 -6.04 12.90 8.70
N TYR A 237 -4.94 13.47 9.22
CA TYR A 237 -4.86 13.95 10.59
C TYR A 237 -5.74 15.19 10.82
N THR A 238 -5.70 16.17 9.92
CA THR A 238 -6.44 17.43 10.03
C THR A 238 -7.91 17.29 9.61
N CYS A 239 -8.28 16.14 8.99
CA CYS A 239 -9.57 15.95 8.32
C CYS A 239 -9.82 17.01 7.23
N GLY A 240 -8.89 17.13 6.28
CA GLY A 240 -8.97 18.13 5.22
C GLY A 240 -10.06 17.83 4.16
N LYS A 241 -10.18 18.73 3.17
CA LYS A 241 -11.23 18.69 2.13
C LYS A 241 -11.30 17.33 1.40
N HIS A 242 -10.15 16.74 1.14
CA HIS A 242 -10.04 15.50 0.36
C HIS A 242 -9.94 14.23 1.20
N PHE A 243 -10.28 14.28 2.51
CA PHE A 243 -10.21 13.14 3.41
C PHE A 243 -10.90 11.88 2.85
N ARG A 244 -12.13 12.04 2.33
CA ARG A 244 -12.91 10.92 1.77
C ARG A 244 -12.20 10.30 0.56
N THR A 245 -11.66 11.14 -0.32
CA THR A 245 -10.92 10.72 -1.52
C THR A 245 -9.66 9.94 -1.13
N VAL A 246 -8.87 10.48 -0.19
CA VAL A 246 -7.66 9.81 0.34
C VAL A 246 -8.02 8.44 0.90
N MET A 247 -8.98 8.39 1.82
CA MET A 247 -9.36 7.13 2.48
C MET A 247 -9.97 6.11 1.53
N HIS A 248 -10.73 6.52 0.51
CA HIS A 248 -11.25 5.60 -0.51
C HIS A 248 -10.14 5.07 -1.42
N GLY A 249 -9.17 5.92 -1.79
CA GLY A 249 -8.00 5.54 -2.60
C GLY A 249 -7.03 4.61 -1.88
N MET A 250 -6.97 4.66 -0.55
CA MET A 250 -6.18 3.73 0.26
C MET A 250 -6.89 2.39 0.46
N TRP A 251 -6.11 1.32 0.48
CA TRP A 251 -6.55 0.01 0.95
C TRP A 251 -6.64 0.03 2.50
N PRO A 252 -7.62 -0.65 3.13
CA PRO A 252 -7.66 -0.79 4.59
C PRO A 252 -6.32 -1.31 5.15
N PHE A 253 -5.82 -0.71 6.23
CA PHE A 253 -4.55 -1.10 6.81
C PHE A 253 -4.67 -2.52 7.39
N LYS A 254 -3.83 -3.44 6.93
CA LYS A 254 -3.70 -4.76 7.54
C LYS A 254 -2.58 -4.71 8.56
N LEU A 255 -2.95 -4.68 9.83
CA LEU A 255 -2.00 -4.64 10.94
C LEU A 255 -1.68 -6.05 11.45
N ALA A 256 -0.54 -6.19 12.12
CA ALA A 256 -0.19 -7.43 12.81
C ALA A 256 -1.01 -7.56 14.11
N PRO A 257 -1.14 -8.77 14.68
CA PRO A 257 -1.61 -8.92 16.05
C PRO A 257 -0.75 -8.09 17.01
N PRO A 258 -1.33 -7.51 18.08
CA PRO A 258 -0.57 -6.69 19.01
C PRO A 258 0.49 -7.54 19.74
N ALA A 259 1.74 -7.07 19.74
CA ALA A 259 2.81 -7.66 20.55
C ALA A 259 2.39 -7.68 22.04
N GLY A 260 2.56 -8.82 22.73
CA GLY A 260 2.05 -9.02 24.09
C GLY A 260 0.54 -9.26 24.19
N GLY A 261 -0.16 -9.41 23.06
CA GLY A 261 -1.55 -9.81 23.02
C GLY A 261 -2.56 -8.76 23.46
N MET A 262 -3.80 -9.22 23.58
CA MET A 262 -4.97 -8.50 24.11
C MET A 262 -5.33 -9.09 25.46
N ARG A 263 -5.85 -8.27 26.37
CA ARG A 263 -6.30 -8.69 27.69
C ARG A 263 -7.57 -9.54 27.57
N GLN A 264 -8.67 -8.92 27.16
CA GLN A 264 -9.98 -9.55 27.05
C GLN A 264 -10.81 -8.92 25.93
N LYS A 265 -10.96 -9.63 24.82
CA LYS A 265 -11.67 -9.16 23.61
C LYS A 265 -13.18 -8.92 23.81
N ARG A 266 -13.78 -9.55 24.82
CA ARG A 266 -15.24 -9.55 25.07
C ARG A 266 -15.66 -8.56 26.15
N ARG A 267 -14.71 -7.84 26.75
CA ARG A 267 -14.96 -6.87 27.81
C ARG A 267 -14.63 -5.45 27.30
N HIS A 268 -15.39 -4.46 27.74
CA HIS A 268 -15.20 -3.08 27.31
C HIS A 268 -13.89 -2.53 27.88
N PHE A 269 -13.25 -1.58 27.19
CA PHE A 269 -11.97 -1.01 27.61
C PHE A 269 -12.02 -0.38 29.01
N VAL A 270 -13.10 0.32 29.34
CA VAL A 270 -13.31 0.96 30.66
C VAL A 270 -13.28 -0.05 31.80
N GLU A 271 -13.75 -1.27 31.55
CA GLU A 271 -13.75 -2.35 32.54
C GLU A 271 -12.45 -3.18 32.51
N GLY A 272 -11.41 -2.72 31.81
CA GLY A 272 -10.13 -3.42 31.68
C GLY A 272 -10.04 -4.41 30.51
N GLY A 273 -11.02 -4.43 29.62
CA GLY A 273 -11.01 -5.22 28.39
C GLY A 273 -10.37 -4.51 27.19
N ASP A 274 -10.80 -4.86 25.98
CA ASP A 274 -10.20 -4.39 24.73
C ASP A 274 -11.16 -3.72 23.73
N TYR A 275 -12.47 -3.98 23.79
CA TYR A 275 -13.38 -3.39 22.81
C TYR A 275 -13.82 -1.98 23.21
N GLY A 276 -14.25 -1.19 22.22
CA GLY A 276 -14.80 0.16 22.41
C GLY A 276 -13.80 1.29 22.34
N ASN A 277 -14.23 2.45 22.82
CA ASN A 277 -13.46 3.69 22.76
C ASN A 277 -12.32 3.68 23.79
N ARG A 278 -11.09 3.88 23.31
CA ARG A 278 -9.89 4.01 24.14
C ARG A 278 -9.29 5.42 24.15
N ASP A 279 -9.99 6.39 23.57
CA ASP A 279 -9.53 7.78 23.46
C ASP A 279 -8.10 7.83 22.87
N THR A 280 -7.17 8.56 23.51
CA THR A 280 -5.76 8.66 23.11
C THR A 280 -4.94 7.39 23.37
N LEU A 281 -5.41 6.48 24.23
CA LEU A 281 -4.69 5.24 24.57
C LEU A 281 -4.69 4.21 23.42
N ILE A 282 -5.52 4.44 22.39
CA ILE A 282 -5.48 3.65 21.16
C ILE A 282 -4.09 3.69 20.49
N ASN A 283 -3.34 4.79 20.68
CA ASN A 283 -2.03 4.97 20.08
C ASN A 283 -1.02 3.93 20.61
N ARG A 284 -1.07 3.61 21.91
CA ARG A 284 -0.27 2.54 22.52
C ARG A 284 -0.66 1.16 21.99
N PHE A 285 -1.95 0.93 21.75
CA PHE A 285 -2.43 -0.32 21.17
C PHE A 285 -1.92 -0.50 19.74
N LEU A 286 -2.06 0.53 18.90
CA LEU A 286 -1.62 0.51 17.51
C LEU A 286 -0.10 0.43 17.35
N ALA A 287 0.66 1.08 18.24
CA ALA A 287 2.12 0.99 18.22
C ALA A 287 2.63 -0.47 18.34
N ARG A 288 1.91 -1.34 19.06
CA ARG A 288 2.24 -2.77 19.18
C ARG A 288 1.86 -3.61 17.96
N MET A 289 1.12 -3.04 17.01
CA MET A 289 0.58 -3.73 15.83
C MET A 289 1.23 -3.27 14.50
N ILE A 290 1.93 -2.14 14.52
CA ILE A 290 2.55 -1.50 13.35
C ILE A 290 3.97 -1.99 13.17
#